data_AF-A0A4V3CQP3-F1
#
_entry.id   AF-A0A4V3CQP3-F1
#
_cell.length_a   1.000
_cell.length_b   1.000
_cell.length_c   1.000
_cell.angle_alpha   90.00
_cell.angle_beta   90.00
_cell.angle_gamma   90.00
#
_symmetry.space_group_name_H-M   'P 1'
#
loop_
_entity.id
_entity.type
_entity.pdbx_description
1 polymer ?
#
loop_
_entity_poly.entity_id
_entity_poly.type
_entity_poly.pdbx_seq_one_letter_code
_entity_poly.pdbx_strand_id
1 'polypeptide(L)'
;MSNQLHVEPWRLRDAASKIATKAQVIRDKVTALDNTVGKELLADGWMGQAASAYDESWVEWKAGADAIVAALEESSSKLVYAANQYEMQDAASSAAIDRAGTTLNL
;
A
#
# COMPACT_ATOMS: atom_id res chain seq x y z
N MET A 1 12.22 19.17 26.16
CA MET A 1 11.01 19.38 25.35
C MET A 1 10.77 18.13 24.56
N SER A 2 9.93 17.24 25.07
CA SER A 2 9.63 15.95 24.43
C SER A 2 8.72 16.24 23.24
N ASN A 3 9.26 16.16 22.03
CA ASN A 3 8.49 16.26 20.80
C ASN A 3 7.66 14.98 20.64
N GLN A 4 6.58 14.87 21.41
CA GLN A 4 5.70 13.72 21.38
C GLN A 4 4.96 13.77 20.04
N LEU A 5 5.41 12.95 19.09
CA LEU A 5 4.77 12.77 17.80
C LEU A 5 3.36 12.22 18.07
N HIS A 6 2.35 13.09 18.08
CA HIS A 6 0.96 12.70 18.21
C HIS A 6 0.52 12.11 16.86
N VAL A 7 0.77 10.82 16.69
CA VAL A 7 0.32 10.09 15.51
C VAL A 7 -1.13 9.71 15.73
N GLU A 8 -2.02 10.39 15.02
CA GLU A 8 -3.44 10.09 14.99
C GLU A 8 -3.71 8.78 14.25
N PRO A 9 -4.14 7.69 14.93
CA PRO A 9 -4.33 6.38 14.29
C PRO A 9 -5.34 6.43 13.14
N TRP A 10 -6.35 7.29 13.23
CA TRP A 10 -7.33 7.49 12.17
C TRP A 10 -6.71 8.06 10.88
N ARG A 11 -5.69 8.92 10.97
CA ARG A 11 -4.99 9.47 9.80
C ARG A 11 -4.17 8.40 9.08
N LEU A 12 -3.56 7.49 9.83
CA LEU A 12 -2.85 6.34 9.26
C LEU A 12 -3.82 5.43 8.49
N ARG A 13 -5.01 5.17 9.05
CA ARG A 13 -6.04 4.36 8.39
C ARG A 13 -6.62 5.03 7.15
N ASP A 14 -6.87 6.33 7.19
CA ASP A 14 -7.30 7.11 6.02
C ASP A 14 -6.25 7.07 4.90
N ALA A 15 -4.97 7.28 5.24
CA ALA A 15 -3.87 7.16 4.28
C ALA A 15 -3.78 5.74 3.69
N ALA A 16 -3.88 4.70 4.52
CA ALA A 16 -3.88 3.31 4.08
C ALA A 16 -5.03 3.03 3.09
N SER A 17 -6.25 3.46 3.43
CA SER A 17 -7.42 3.29 2.56
C SER A 17 -7.25 3.98 1.20
N LYS A 18 -6.73 5.21 1.19
CA LYS A 18 -6.43 5.95 -0.05
C LYS A 18 -5.36 5.26 -0.89
N ILE A 19 -4.31 4.75 -0.27
CA ILE A 19 -3.23 4.02 -0.96
C ILE A 19 -3.77 2.71 -1.56
N ALA A 20 -4.51 1.92 -0.77
CA ALA A 20 -5.11 0.66 -1.24
C ALA A 20 -6.05 0.89 -2.42
N THR A 21 -6.90 1.93 -2.35
CA THR A 21 -7.80 2.31 -3.44
C THR A 21 -7.02 2.64 -4.71
N LYS A 22 -5.93 3.40 -4.60
CA LYS A 22 -5.09 3.73 -5.76
C LYS A 22 -4.36 2.52 -6.32
N ALA A 23 -3.86 1.63 -5.46
CA ALA A 23 -3.22 0.38 -5.87
C ALA A 23 -4.17 -0.49 -6.68
N GLN A 24 -5.43 -0.62 -6.23
CA GLN A 24 -6.47 -1.34 -6.98
C GLN A 24 -6.73 -0.71 -8.34
N VAL A 25 -6.90 0.61 -8.41
CA VAL A 25 -7.12 1.33 -9.69
C VAL A 25 -5.95 1.12 -10.65
N ILE A 26 -4.71 1.11 -10.16
CA ILE A 26 -3.53 0.85 -10.99
C ILE A 26 -3.54 -0.60 -11.50
N ARG A 27 -3.79 -1.56 -10.61
CA ARG A 27 -3.89 -2.99 -10.94
C ARG A 27 -4.92 -3.25 -12.04
N ASP A 28 -6.10 -2.63 -11.92
CA ASP A 28 -7.17 -2.77 -12.91
C ASP A 28 -6.75 -2.21 -14.27
N LYS A 29 -6.06 -1.06 -14.29
CA LYS A 29 -5.55 -0.43 -15.52
C LYS A 29 -4.42 -1.24 -16.17
N VAL A 30 -3.49 -1.78 -15.37
CA VAL A 30 -2.42 -2.66 -15.86
C VAL A 30 -3.02 -3.91 -16.49
N THR A 31 -4.02 -4.51 -15.84
CA THR A 31 -4.74 -5.68 -16.36
C THR A 31 -5.47 -5.37 -17.66
N ALA A 32 -6.13 -4.22 -17.74
CA ALA A 32 -6.81 -3.78 -18.96
C ALA A 32 -5.81 -3.59 -20.12
N LEU A 33 -4.64 -3.00 -19.85
CA LEU A 33 -3.62 -2.79 -20.88
C LEU A 33 -2.93 -4.10 -21.29
N ASP A 34 -2.75 -5.04 -20.37
CA ASP A 34 -2.25 -6.38 -20.67
C ASP A 34 -3.19 -7.19 -21.56
N ASN A 35 -4.50 -7.04 -21.36
CA ASN A 35 -5.48 -7.69 -22.22
C ASN A 35 -5.48 -7.12 -23.64
N THR A 36 -5.14 -5.84 -23.85
CA THR A 36 -5.08 -5.24 -25.19
C THR A 36 -3.69 -5.39 -25.81
N VAL A 37 -2.66 -4.81 -25.19
CA VAL A 37 -1.30 -4.80 -25.74
C VAL A 37 -0.68 -6.19 -25.71
N GLY A 38 -0.73 -6.86 -24.55
CA GLY A 38 -0.11 -8.17 -24.34
C GLY A 38 -0.78 -9.28 -25.15
N LYS A 39 -2.12 -9.33 -25.15
CA LYS A 39 -2.86 -10.45 -25.76
C LYS A 39 -3.41 -10.18 -27.15
N GLU A 40 -3.85 -8.97 -27.48
CA GLU A 40 -4.46 -8.71 -28.80
C GLU A 40 -3.42 -8.18 -29.79
N LEU A 41 -2.54 -7.27 -29.36
CA LEU A 41 -1.62 -6.58 -30.27
C LEU A 41 -0.33 -7.38 -30.56
N LEU A 42 0.23 -8.03 -29.53
CA LEU A 42 1.46 -8.81 -29.64
C LEU A 42 1.21 -10.28 -30.06
N ALA A 43 0.06 -10.86 -29.70
CA ALA A 43 -0.22 -12.27 -30.01
C ALA A 43 -0.87 -12.51 -31.38
N ASP A 44 -1.63 -11.55 -31.92
CA ASP A 44 -2.58 -11.82 -33.03
C ASP A 44 -2.20 -11.17 -34.39
N GLY A 45 -1.02 -10.57 -34.55
CA GLY A 45 -0.64 -10.09 -35.90
C GLY A 45 0.65 -9.31 -36.11
N TRP A 46 1.38 -8.89 -35.08
CA TRP A 46 2.62 -8.12 -35.28
C TRP A 46 3.85 -9.05 -35.29
N MET A 47 4.42 -9.30 -36.47
CA MET A 47 5.65 -10.10 -36.64
C MET A 47 6.85 -9.24 -37.06
N GLY A 48 8.06 -9.63 -36.62
CA GLY A 48 9.34 -9.00 -37.01
C GLY A 48 10.15 -8.45 -35.83
N GLN A 49 11.36 -7.95 -36.11
CA GLN A 49 12.33 -7.50 -35.09
C GLN A 49 11.79 -6.42 -34.13
N ALA A 50 10.90 -5.55 -34.64
CA ALA A 50 10.24 -4.52 -33.84
C ALA A 50 9.20 -5.12 -32.87
N ALA A 51 8.50 -6.19 -33.24
CA ALA A 51 7.54 -6.87 -32.37
C ALA A 51 8.25 -7.54 -31.18
N SER A 52 9.37 -8.22 -31.44
CA SER A 52 10.17 -8.87 -30.39
C SER A 52 10.80 -7.87 -29.40
N ALA A 53 11.24 -6.69 -29.87
CA ALA A 53 11.77 -5.65 -28.98
C ALA A 53 10.68 -4.99 -28.12
N TYR A 54 9.47 -4.86 -28.68
CA TYR A 54 8.31 -4.33 -27.96
C TYR A 54 7.77 -5.33 -26.94
N ASP A 55 7.84 -6.63 -27.23
CA ASP A 55 7.44 -7.71 -26.32
C ASP A 55 8.31 -7.73 -25.05
N GLU A 56 9.64 -7.64 -25.21
CA GLU A 56 10.58 -7.56 -24.08
C GLU A 56 10.35 -6.30 -23.22
N SER A 57 10.21 -5.14 -23.87
CA SER A 57 9.94 -3.86 -23.19
C SER A 57 8.58 -3.87 -22.46
N TRP A 58 7.58 -4.53 -23.04
CA TRP A 58 6.25 -4.69 -22.46
C TRP A 58 6.28 -5.56 -21.20
N VAL A 59 6.98 -6.70 -21.25
CA VAL A 59 7.16 -7.61 -20.11
C VAL A 59 7.87 -6.89 -18.95
N GLU A 60 8.95 -6.16 -19.23
CA GLU A 60 9.67 -5.39 -18.21
C GLU A 60 8.78 -4.30 -17.60
N TRP A 61 8.07 -3.54 -18.43
CA TRP A 61 7.15 -2.51 -17.98
C TRP A 61 6.05 -3.07 -17.07
N LYS A 62 5.43 -4.18 -17.47
CA LYS A 62 4.37 -4.84 -16.70
C LYS A 62 4.90 -5.33 -15.35
N ALA A 63 6.06 -5.98 -15.34
CA ALA A 63 6.69 -6.43 -14.10
C ALA A 63 6.98 -5.26 -13.15
N GLY A 64 7.45 -4.12 -13.67
CA GLY A 64 7.63 -2.89 -12.90
C GLY A 64 6.33 -2.33 -12.35
N ALA A 65 5.26 -2.32 -13.14
CA ALA A 65 3.94 -1.87 -12.71
C ALA A 65 3.36 -2.77 -11.60
N ASP A 66 3.49 -4.08 -11.73
CA ASP A 66 3.09 -5.06 -10.71
C ASP A 66 3.89 -4.87 -9.41
N ALA A 67 5.20 -4.60 -9.50
CA ALA A 67 6.03 -4.29 -8.34
C ALA A 67 5.58 -3.02 -7.61
N ILE A 68 5.18 -1.97 -8.33
CA ILE A 68 4.64 -0.74 -7.75
C ILE A 68 3.33 -1.02 -7.01
N VAL A 69 2.41 -1.79 -7.62
CA VAL A 69 1.15 -2.18 -6.97
C VAL A 69 1.41 -2.93 -5.68
N ALA A 70 2.31 -3.92 -5.69
CA ALA A 70 2.68 -4.68 -4.51
C ALA A 70 3.26 -3.79 -3.39
N ALA A 71 4.15 -2.86 -3.73
CA ALA A 71 4.73 -1.93 -2.76
C ALA A 71 3.68 -0.98 -2.13
N LEU A 72 2.69 -0.54 -2.91
CA LEU A 72 1.58 0.27 -2.39
C LEU A 72 0.69 -0.53 -1.44
N GLU A 73 0.38 -1.79 -1.77
CA GLU A 73 -0.40 -2.68 -0.91
C GLU A 73 0.33 -2.99 0.40
N GLU A 74 1.63 -3.27 0.33
CA GLU A 74 2.47 -3.45 1.51
C GLU A 74 2.50 -2.19 2.38
N SER A 75 2.63 -1.02 1.77
CA SER A 75 2.63 0.27 2.46
C SER A 75 1.31 0.53 3.19
N SER A 76 0.18 0.24 2.53
CA SER A 76 -1.15 0.32 3.15
C SER A 76 -1.24 -0.60 4.37
N SER A 77 -0.80 -1.85 4.25
CA SER A 77 -0.78 -2.82 5.35
C SER A 77 0.07 -2.33 6.54
N LYS A 78 1.27 -1.79 6.27
CA LYS A 78 2.14 -1.23 7.31
C LYS A 78 1.52 -0.04 8.03
N LEU A 79 0.78 0.82 7.32
CA LEU A 79 0.06 1.94 7.93
C LEU A 79 -1.08 1.48 8.85
N VAL A 80 -1.85 0.47 8.44
CA VAL A 80 -2.88 -0.15 9.29
C VAL A 80 -2.25 -0.79 10.52
N TYR A 81 -1.16 -1.54 10.34
CA TYR A 81 -0.41 -2.14 11.44
C TYR A 81 0.06 -1.09 12.45
N ALA A 82 0.67 0.00 11.97
CA ALA A 82 1.12 1.09 12.82
C ALA A 82 -0.04 1.74 13.58
N ALA A 83 -1.19 1.97 12.93
CA ALA A 83 -2.38 2.51 13.59
C ALA A 83 -2.84 1.64 14.77
N ASN A 84 -2.87 0.31 14.58
CA ASN A 84 -3.24 -0.64 15.63
C ASN A 84 -2.22 -0.60 16.78
N GLN A 85 -0.92 -0.54 16.50
CA GLN A 85 0.11 -0.48 17.53
C GLN A 85 0.00 0.80 18.38
N TYR A 86 -0.29 1.95 17.76
CA TYR A 86 -0.48 3.20 18.49
C TYR A 86 -1.69 3.15 19.43
N GLU A 87 -2.83 2.62 18.98
CA GLU A 87 -4.02 2.49 19.85
C GLU A 87 -3.79 1.53 21.01
N MET A 88 -3.10 0.40 20.77
CA MET A 88 -2.76 -0.54 21.84
C MET A 88 -1.83 0.10 22.87
N GLN A 89 -0.83 0.87 22.41
CA GLN A 89 0.09 1.55 23.29
C GLN A 89 -0.60 2.64 24.13
N ASP A 90 -1.49 3.43 23.52
CA ASP A 90 -2.24 4.48 24.20
C ASP A 90 -3.17 3.91 25.28
N ALA A 91 -3.91 2.84 24.96
CA ALA A 91 -4.78 2.14 25.90
C ALA A 91 -3.98 1.55 27.09
N ALA A 92 -2.83 0.94 26.82
CA ALA A 92 -1.96 0.39 27.86
C ALA A 92 -1.37 1.49 28.77
N SER A 93 -0.98 2.63 28.18
CA SER A 93 -0.50 3.80 28.91
C SER A 93 -1.60 4.43 29.77
N SER A 94 -2.81 4.63 29.25
CA SER A 94 -3.96 5.11 30.03
C SER A 94 -4.23 4.22 31.24
N ALA A 95 -4.33 2.90 31.01
CA ALA A 95 -4.59 1.94 32.09
C ALA A 95 -3.48 1.90 33.16
N ALA A 96 -2.22 2.21 32.79
CA ALA A 96 -1.13 2.32 33.76
C ALA A 96 -1.22 3.61 34.57
N ILE A 97 -1.57 4.74 33.94
CA ILE A 97 -1.78 6.03 34.59
C ILE A 97 -2.96 5.96 35.56
N ASP A 98 -4.09 5.39 35.15
CA ASP A 98 -5.28 5.24 35.99
C ASP A 98 -4.97 4.42 37.26
N ARG A 99 -4.21 3.33 37.11
CA ARG A 99 -3.74 2.51 38.24
C ARG A 99 -2.79 3.28 39.17
N ALA A 100 -1.86 4.05 38.62
CA ALA A 100 -0.93 4.84 39.42
C ALA A 100 -1.67 5.96 40.18
N GLY A 101 -2.61 6.65 39.54
CA GLY A 101 -3.44 7.67 40.16
C GLY A 101 -4.38 7.13 41.25
N THR A 102 -4.90 5.91 41.07
CA THR A 102 -5.70 5.23 42.10
C THR A 102 -4.83 4.87 43.32
N THR A 103 -3.59 4.42 43.10
CA THR A 103 -2.64 4.09 44.19
C THR A 103 -2.20 5.32 44.98
N LEU A 104 -2.16 6.52 44.37
CA LEU A 104 -1.78 7.78 45.02
C LEU A 104 -2.91 8.46 45.80
N ASN A 105 -4.17 8.05 45.56
CA ASN A 105 -5.36 8.57 46.25
C ASN A 105 -5.82 7.67 47.42
N LEU A 106 -5.00 6.72 47.84
CA LEU A 106 -5.13 5.88 49.04
C LEU A 106 -4.01 6.21 50.03
#